data_AF-A0A7M7H1R1-F1
#
_entry.id   AF-A0A7M7H1R1-F1
#
_cell.length_a   1.000
_cell.length_b   1.000
_cell.length_c   1.000
_cell.angle_alpha   90.00
_cell.angle_beta   90.00
_cell.angle_gamma   90.00
#
_symmetry.space_group_name_H-M   'P 1'
#
loop_
_entity.id
_entity.type
_entity.pdbx_description
1 polymer ?
#
loop_
_entity_poly.entity_id
_entity_poly.type
_entity_poly.pdbx_seq_one_letter_code
_entity_poly.pdbx_strand_id
1 'polypeptide(L)'
;MATSKTGSSKKEDLTNGSSTFIHPKSRKCIALVKKMKKDSKKEQAKRDTKLKQSLLAEKLLWFQKHMDPNICPYTVELTGELIDNYIARNDEELEQIKLKRSIGQNRNRQHSGREDAIRITKEREINDYQSCGMEIPNILNTAECNLLKKWKGELKLLPNFKLCKFRKAQVDAVLKKKEKQMHKDNAETESVNNQTNDVPVDVNKENADSMDVE
;
A
#
# COMPACT_ATOMS: atom_id res chain seq x y z
N MET A 1 1.82 32.66 82.91
CA MET A 1 2.95 32.56 81.96
C MET A 1 2.43 31.95 80.66
N ALA A 2 2.39 32.73 79.58
CA ALA A 2 1.93 32.28 78.27
C ALA A 2 3.12 31.79 77.44
N THR A 3 3.06 30.56 76.92
CA THR A 3 4.06 30.04 75.96
C THR A 3 3.48 30.05 74.56
N SER A 4 4.07 30.88 73.70
CA SER A 4 3.69 31.15 72.32
C SER A 4 4.08 30.01 71.37
N LYS A 5 3.17 29.69 70.45
CA LYS A 5 3.39 28.90 69.23
C LYS A 5 4.44 29.58 68.34
N THR A 6 5.49 28.86 67.95
CA THR A 6 6.35 29.25 66.82
C THR A 6 5.98 28.44 65.59
N GLY A 7 5.36 29.12 64.61
CA GLY A 7 5.06 28.57 63.29
C GLY A 7 6.36 28.32 62.51
N SER A 8 6.47 27.15 61.91
CA SER A 8 7.55 26.82 60.98
C SER A 8 7.24 27.42 59.62
N SER A 9 7.83 28.58 59.32
CA SER A 9 7.75 29.24 58.03
C SER A 9 8.33 28.33 56.93
N LYS A 10 7.51 28.04 55.91
CA LYS A 10 7.95 27.49 54.63
C LYS A 10 8.98 28.45 54.02
N LYS A 11 10.23 27.99 53.86
CA LYS A 11 11.21 28.69 53.03
C LYS A 11 10.85 28.46 51.57
N GLU A 12 10.35 29.51 50.92
CA GLU A 12 10.35 29.62 49.47
C GLU A 12 11.79 29.86 49.03
N ASP A 13 12.45 28.80 48.56
CA ASP A 13 13.80 28.93 47.99
C ASP A 13 13.70 29.45 46.55
N LEU A 14 13.49 30.76 46.44
CA LEU A 14 13.86 31.56 45.27
C LEU A 14 15.39 31.70 45.25
N THR A 15 16.08 30.81 44.53
CA THR A 15 17.48 31.05 44.14
C THR A 15 17.62 31.06 42.62
N ASN A 16 17.72 32.28 42.12
CA ASN A 16 18.27 32.64 40.82
C ASN A 16 19.68 32.02 40.63
N GLY A 17 19.94 31.56 39.40
CA GLY A 17 21.14 31.94 38.66
C GLY A 17 22.52 31.71 39.29
N SER A 18 22.81 30.48 39.74
CA SER A 18 24.22 30.04 39.82
C SER A 18 24.34 28.68 39.13
N SER A 19 25.28 28.59 38.19
CA SER A 19 25.78 27.36 37.59
C SER A 19 26.47 26.51 38.68
N THR A 20 25.68 26.04 39.64
CA THR A 20 26.16 25.09 40.64
C THR A 20 26.55 23.84 39.88
N PHE A 21 27.85 23.58 39.83
CA PHE A 21 28.41 22.39 39.22
C PHE A 21 27.86 21.18 40.00
N ILE A 22 26.78 20.57 39.49
CA ILE A 22 26.14 19.45 40.17
C ILE A 22 27.06 18.24 39.96
N HIS A 23 27.56 17.66 41.06
CA HIS A 23 28.40 16.48 40.97
C HIS A 23 27.64 15.35 40.25
N PRO A 24 28.24 14.60 39.30
CA PRO A 24 27.54 13.61 38.48
C PRO A 24 26.77 12.55 39.29
N LYS A 25 27.29 12.17 40.46
CA LYS A 25 26.67 11.20 41.39
C LYS A 25 25.70 11.84 42.40
N SER A 26 25.46 13.15 42.36
CA SER A 26 24.52 13.82 43.25
C SER A 26 23.08 13.38 42.96
N ARG A 27 22.24 13.32 44.02
CA ARG A 27 20.81 13.02 43.89
C ARG A 27 20.10 13.96 42.89
N LYS A 28 20.48 15.24 42.86
CA LYS A 28 19.95 16.24 41.93
C LYS A 28 20.32 15.91 40.47
N CYS A 29 21.57 15.54 40.21
CA CYS A 29 22.04 15.09 38.89
C CYS A 29 21.29 13.81 38.44
N ILE A 30 21.20 12.81 39.31
CA ILE A 30 20.51 11.54 39.00
C ILE A 30 19.04 11.79 38.68
N ALA A 31 18.36 12.66 39.43
CA ALA A 31 16.97 13.03 39.18
C ALA A 31 16.79 13.74 37.82
N LEU A 32 17.69 14.67 37.49
CA LEU A 32 17.71 15.35 36.18
C LEU A 32 17.92 14.36 35.03
N VAL A 33 18.92 13.48 35.13
CA VAL A 33 19.19 12.45 34.10
C VAL A 33 18.00 11.51 33.94
N LYS A 34 17.34 11.10 35.04
CA LYS A 34 16.12 10.27 34.97
C LYS A 34 14.99 11.00 34.23
N LYS A 35 14.77 12.28 34.53
CA LYS A 35 13.77 13.11 33.83
C LYS A 35 14.09 13.25 32.35
N MET A 36 15.33 13.58 32.00
CA MET A 36 15.80 13.68 30.61
C MET A 36 15.59 12.36 29.84
N LYS A 37 15.91 11.21 30.43
CA LYS A 37 15.67 9.90 29.82
C LYS A 37 14.19 9.62 29.61
N LYS A 38 13.33 10.00 30.56
CA LYS A 38 11.87 9.85 30.43
C LYS A 38 11.32 10.72 29.29
N ASP A 39 11.73 11.98 29.24
CA ASP A 39 11.30 12.92 28.21
C ASP A 39 11.81 12.49 26.82
N SER A 40 13.08 12.05 26.73
CA SER A 40 13.66 11.49 25.49
C SER A 40 12.87 10.28 24.98
N LYS A 41 12.50 9.33 25.86
CA LYS A 41 11.65 8.19 25.49
C LYS A 41 10.26 8.61 25.02
N LYS A 42 9.65 9.60 25.68
CA LYS A 42 8.35 10.14 25.29
C LYS A 42 8.39 10.77 23.90
N GLU A 43 9.41 11.58 23.63
CA GLU A 43 9.59 12.18 22.31
C GLU A 43 9.93 11.13 21.24
N GLN A 44 10.71 10.10 21.58
CA GLN A 44 10.95 8.98 20.66
C GLN A 44 9.64 8.27 20.28
N ALA A 45 8.79 7.93 21.25
CA ALA A 45 7.51 7.27 20.98
C ALA A 45 6.56 8.12 20.10
N LYS A 46 6.59 9.45 20.26
CA LYS A 46 5.85 10.37 19.37
C LYS A 46 6.41 10.35 17.96
N ARG A 47 7.74 10.39 17.81
CA ARG A 47 8.40 10.30 16.49
C ARG A 47 8.09 8.97 15.81
N ASP A 48 8.16 7.86 16.53
CA ASP A 48 7.88 6.53 15.99
C ASP A 48 6.43 6.41 15.51
N THR A 49 5.48 6.93 16.28
CA THR A 49 4.07 6.97 15.87
C THR A 49 3.88 7.82 14.62
N LYS A 50 4.49 9.01 14.57
CA LYS A 50 4.41 9.89 13.40
C LYS A 50 5.06 9.26 12.17
N LEU A 51 6.17 8.55 12.34
CA LEU A 51 6.86 7.84 11.27
C LEU A 51 5.96 6.73 10.71
N LYS A 52 5.32 5.92 11.56
CA LYS A 52 4.35 4.90 11.13
C LYS A 52 3.20 5.50 10.33
N GLN A 53 2.65 6.63 10.80
CA GLN A 53 1.60 7.35 10.08
C GLN A 53 2.09 7.90 8.74
N SER A 54 3.31 8.42 8.68
CA SER A 54 3.94 8.91 7.43
C SER A 54 4.09 7.79 6.41
N LEU A 55 4.66 6.65 6.83
CA LEU A 55 4.88 5.50 5.93
C LEU A 55 3.55 4.97 5.37
N LEU A 56 2.52 4.87 6.21
CA LEU A 56 1.19 4.46 5.78
C LEU A 56 0.59 5.51 4.83
N ALA A 57 0.74 6.80 5.13
CA ALA A 57 0.26 7.86 4.26
C ALA A 57 0.94 7.88 2.89
N GLU A 58 2.26 7.69 2.85
CA GLU A 58 3.04 7.56 1.60
C GLU A 58 2.57 6.36 0.79
N LYS A 59 2.30 5.22 1.45
CA LYS A 59 1.71 4.04 0.82
C LYS A 59 0.35 4.37 0.19
N LEU A 60 -0.56 5.02 0.93
CA LEU A 60 -1.88 5.39 0.39
C LEU A 60 -1.78 6.38 -0.77
N LEU A 61 -0.87 7.34 -0.68
CA LEU A 61 -0.66 8.34 -1.72
C LEU A 61 -0.10 7.69 -2.99
N TRP A 62 0.77 6.69 -2.86
CA TRP A 62 1.22 5.91 -4.00
C TRP A 62 0.03 5.23 -4.68
N PHE A 63 -0.84 4.56 -3.91
CA PHE A 63 -2.04 3.90 -4.47
C PHE A 63 -2.96 4.91 -5.15
N GLN A 64 -3.23 6.05 -4.52
CA GLN A 64 -4.07 7.10 -5.09
C GLN A 64 -3.51 7.62 -6.44
N LYS A 65 -2.19 7.78 -6.57
CA LYS A 65 -1.55 8.26 -7.80
C LYS A 65 -1.58 7.25 -8.95
N HIS A 66 -1.58 5.96 -8.63
CA HIS A 66 -1.61 4.87 -9.62
C HIS A 66 -3.03 4.31 -9.83
N MET A 67 -4.03 4.95 -9.23
CA MET A 67 -5.43 4.65 -9.49
C MET A 67 -5.96 5.44 -10.67
N ASP A 68 -6.80 4.80 -11.47
CA ASP A 68 -7.56 5.42 -12.52
C ASP A 68 -8.71 6.25 -11.93
N PRO A 69 -8.80 7.54 -12.29
CA PRO A 69 -9.83 8.42 -11.75
C PRO A 69 -11.24 7.98 -12.17
N ASN A 70 -11.37 7.25 -13.29
CA ASN A 70 -12.66 6.85 -13.87
C ASN A 70 -13.21 5.54 -13.28
N ILE A 71 -12.39 4.74 -12.61
CA ILE A 71 -12.79 3.42 -12.11
C ILE A 71 -13.07 3.53 -10.60
N CYS A 72 -14.32 3.27 -10.19
CA CYS A 72 -14.75 3.18 -8.80
C CYS A 72 -16.15 2.55 -8.73
N PRO A 73 -16.35 1.41 -8.04
CA PRO A 73 -15.39 0.70 -7.21
C PRO A 73 -14.39 -0.10 -8.05
N TYR A 74 -13.25 -0.44 -7.44
CA TYR A 74 -12.28 -1.33 -8.09
C TYR A 74 -12.79 -2.78 -8.06
N THR A 75 -12.42 -3.54 -9.09
CA THR A 75 -12.57 -5.00 -9.07
C THR A 75 -11.40 -5.64 -8.32
N VAL A 76 -11.59 -6.87 -7.86
CA VAL A 76 -10.54 -7.62 -7.14
C VAL A 76 -9.31 -7.85 -8.02
N GLU A 77 -9.49 -7.96 -9.34
CA GLU A 77 -8.42 -8.18 -10.32
C GLU A 77 -7.57 -6.94 -10.50
N LEU A 78 -8.20 -5.80 -10.78
CA LEU A 78 -7.52 -4.51 -10.88
C LEU A 78 -6.81 -4.15 -9.57
N THR A 79 -7.39 -4.55 -8.44
CA THR A 79 -6.72 -4.42 -7.13
C THR A 79 -5.46 -5.27 -7.05
N GLY A 80 -5.48 -6.50 -7.56
CA GLY A 80 -4.32 -7.38 -7.64
C GLY A 80 -3.20 -6.79 -8.50
N GLU A 81 -3.54 -6.32 -9.70
CA GLU A 81 -2.57 -5.66 -10.60
C GLU A 81 -1.95 -4.42 -9.97
N LEU A 82 -2.77 -3.62 -9.28
CA LEU A 82 -2.29 -2.44 -8.57
C LEU A 82 -1.33 -2.79 -7.42
N ILE A 83 -1.55 -3.93 -6.74
CA ILE A 83 -0.64 -4.45 -5.72
C ILE A 83 0.67 -4.94 -6.34
N ASP A 84 0.60 -5.67 -7.44
CA ASP A 84 1.80 -6.17 -8.12
C ASP A 84 2.66 -4.99 -8.61
N ASN A 85 2.04 -3.94 -9.16
CA ASN A 85 2.71 -2.69 -9.51
C ASN A 85 3.34 -2.00 -8.29
N TYR A 86 2.68 -2.05 -7.11
CA TYR A 86 3.25 -1.50 -5.88
C TYR A 86 4.52 -2.23 -5.47
N ILE A 87 4.52 -3.56 -5.53
CA ILE A 87 5.68 -4.40 -5.19
C ILE A 87 6.82 -4.17 -6.20
N ALA A 88 6.49 -3.99 -7.48
CA ALA A 88 7.46 -3.78 -8.56
C ALA A 88 7.98 -2.34 -8.67
N ARG A 89 7.51 -1.39 -7.84
CA ARG A 89 7.80 0.06 -7.97
C ARG A 89 9.29 0.45 -8.00
N ASN A 90 10.17 -0.39 -7.46
CA ASN A 90 11.62 -0.12 -7.40
C ASN A 90 12.43 -1.07 -8.30
N ASP A 91 11.78 -1.84 -9.18
CA ASP A 91 12.46 -2.81 -10.03
C ASP A 91 13.36 -2.14 -11.06
N GLU A 92 12.92 -1.00 -11.60
CA GLU A 92 13.74 -0.16 -12.47
C GLU A 92 15.04 0.29 -11.76
N GLU A 93 14.96 0.70 -10.49
CA GLU A 93 16.15 1.10 -9.72
C GLU A 93 17.10 -0.08 -9.50
N LEU A 94 16.57 -1.28 -9.22
CA LEU A 94 17.38 -2.49 -9.10
C LEU A 94 18.08 -2.84 -10.41
N GLU A 95 17.39 -2.71 -11.54
CA GLU A 95 17.97 -2.94 -12.87
C GLU A 95 19.08 -1.93 -13.20
N GLN A 96 18.86 -0.65 -12.91
CA GLN A 96 19.90 0.37 -13.06
C GLN A 96 21.14 0.09 -12.21
N ILE A 97 20.96 -0.39 -10.96
CA ILE A 97 22.08 -0.78 -10.09
C ILE A 97 22.81 -1.99 -10.68
N LYS A 98 22.08 -3.01 -11.16
CA LYS A 98 22.67 -4.19 -11.81
C LYS A 98 23.50 -3.81 -13.05
N LEU A 99 22.97 -2.91 -13.89
CA LEU A 99 23.66 -2.44 -15.08
C LEU A 99 24.94 -1.65 -14.74
N LYS A 100 24.88 -0.76 -13.74
CA LYS A 100 26.07 -0.02 -13.28
C LYS A 100 27.16 -0.96 -12.74
N ARG A 101 26.76 -2.07 -12.10
CA ARG A 101 27.69 -3.11 -11.64
C ARG A 101 28.34 -3.87 -12.79
N SER A 102 27.61 -4.20 -13.85
CA SER A 102 28.18 -4.92 -14.99
C SER A 102 29.20 -4.08 -15.78
N ILE A 103 29.07 -2.74 -15.76
CA ILE A 103 29.96 -1.83 -16.51
C ILE A 103 31.22 -1.47 -15.70
N GLY A 104 31.14 -1.35 -14.37
CA GLY A 104 32.21 -0.84 -13.53
C GLY A 104 33.10 -1.92 -12.89
N GLN A 105 34.29 -2.17 -13.45
CA GLN A 105 35.27 -3.13 -12.92
C GLN A 105 35.67 -2.92 -11.44
N ASN A 106 35.70 -1.66 -10.94
CA ASN A 106 36.23 -1.32 -9.61
C ASN A 106 35.23 -0.66 -8.62
N ARG A 107 33.92 -0.62 -8.93
CA ARG A 107 32.91 0.08 -8.08
C ARG A 107 31.68 -0.77 -7.71
N ASN A 108 31.83 -2.10 -7.72
CA ASN A 108 30.73 -3.05 -7.60
C ASN A 108 29.86 -2.89 -6.32
N ARG A 109 30.39 -2.33 -5.21
CA ARG A 109 29.64 -2.20 -3.94
C ARG A 109 29.09 -0.82 -3.60
N GLN A 110 29.24 0.20 -4.46
CA GLN A 110 28.86 1.58 -4.14
C GLN A 110 27.37 1.76 -3.79
N HIS A 111 26.48 0.90 -4.31
CA HIS A 111 25.03 0.95 -4.08
C HIS A 111 24.49 -0.20 -3.20
N SER A 112 25.37 -0.98 -2.56
CA SER A 112 24.98 -2.17 -1.78
C SER A 112 23.93 -1.88 -0.71
N GLY A 113 24.10 -0.83 0.10
CA GLY A 113 23.13 -0.52 1.17
C GLY A 113 21.73 -0.16 0.67
N ARG A 114 21.62 0.58 -0.44
CA ARG A 114 20.32 0.93 -1.04
C ARG A 114 19.66 -0.28 -1.67
N GLU A 115 20.41 -1.06 -2.41
CA GLU A 115 19.92 -2.29 -3.02
C GLU A 115 19.43 -3.30 -1.99
N ASP A 116 20.19 -3.49 -0.90
CA ASP A 116 19.79 -4.37 0.20
C ASP A 116 18.50 -3.88 0.85
N ALA A 117 18.37 -2.57 1.08
CA ALA A 117 17.13 -1.98 1.61
C ALA A 117 15.93 -2.22 0.67
N ILE A 118 16.09 -2.07 -0.64
CA ILE A 118 15.02 -2.36 -1.62
C ILE A 118 14.68 -3.84 -1.60
N ARG A 119 15.67 -4.72 -1.67
CA ARG A 119 15.47 -6.17 -1.71
C ARG A 119 14.74 -6.67 -0.47
N ILE A 120 15.19 -6.26 0.71
CA ILE A 120 14.55 -6.61 1.99
C ILE A 120 13.12 -6.11 2.03
N THR A 121 12.87 -4.88 1.55
CA THR A 121 11.50 -4.32 1.52
C THR A 121 10.61 -5.09 0.54
N LYS A 122 11.10 -5.37 -0.67
CA LYS A 122 10.36 -6.11 -1.69
C LYS A 122 10.02 -7.52 -1.23
N GLU A 123 10.98 -8.23 -0.64
CA GLU A 123 10.78 -9.58 -0.11
C GLU A 123 9.73 -9.59 1.00
N ARG A 124 9.77 -8.60 1.92
CA ARG A 124 8.73 -8.45 2.95
C ARG A 124 7.35 -8.23 2.34
N GLU A 125 7.23 -7.36 1.35
CA GLU A 125 5.94 -7.08 0.69
C GLU A 125 5.40 -8.29 -0.07
N ILE A 126 6.26 -9.06 -0.76
CA ILE A 126 5.88 -10.31 -1.41
C ILE A 126 5.38 -11.33 -0.38
N ASN A 127 6.13 -11.51 0.72
CA ASN A 127 5.77 -12.43 1.79
C ASN A 127 4.45 -12.03 2.44
N ASP A 128 4.24 -10.73 2.69
CA ASP A 128 2.99 -10.20 3.24
C ASP A 128 1.83 -10.45 2.28
N TYR A 129 2.01 -10.23 0.97
CA TYR A 129 0.95 -10.46 -0.03
C TYR A 129 0.57 -11.94 -0.18
N GLN A 130 1.55 -12.83 -0.11
CA GLN A 130 1.35 -14.27 -0.23
C GLN A 130 0.75 -14.89 1.04
N SER A 131 1.17 -14.43 2.23
CA SER A 131 0.81 -15.06 3.50
C SER A 131 -0.40 -14.40 4.19
N CYS A 132 -0.19 -13.27 4.86
CA CYS A 132 -1.20 -12.62 5.71
C CYS A 132 -2.17 -11.72 4.93
N GLY A 133 -1.73 -11.22 3.78
CA GLY A 133 -2.39 -10.24 2.92
C GLY A 133 -1.85 -8.83 3.15
N MET A 134 -1.71 -8.07 2.06
CA MET A 134 -1.26 -6.69 2.07
C MET A 134 -2.36 -5.75 2.56
N GLU A 135 -2.04 -4.89 3.53
CA GLU A 135 -2.97 -3.90 4.09
C GLU A 135 -3.10 -2.67 3.18
N ILE A 136 -4.29 -2.46 2.62
CA ILE A 136 -4.61 -1.40 1.64
C ILE A 136 -6.02 -0.87 1.96
N PRO A 137 -6.35 0.41 1.67
CA PRO A 137 -7.71 0.91 1.82
C PRO A 137 -8.70 0.06 1.02
N ASN A 138 -9.92 -0.09 1.53
CA ASN A 138 -10.94 -0.86 0.84
C ASN A 138 -11.44 -0.13 -0.41
N ILE A 139 -10.73 -0.31 -1.52
CA ILE A 139 -11.05 0.31 -2.81
C ILE A 139 -12.18 -0.41 -3.56
N LEU A 140 -12.62 -1.57 -3.05
CA LEU A 140 -13.82 -2.27 -3.52
C LEU A 140 -15.10 -1.54 -3.10
N ASN A 141 -15.03 -0.68 -2.08
CA ASN A 141 -16.15 0.13 -1.64
C ASN A 141 -16.11 1.51 -2.33
N THR A 142 -17.21 1.91 -2.94
CA THR A 142 -17.34 3.19 -3.64
C THR A 142 -17.08 4.39 -2.73
N ALA A 143 -17.59 4.36 -1.50
CA ALA A 143 -17.43 5.46 -0.55
C ALA A 143 -15.96 5.70 -0.17
N GLU A 144 -15.24 4.62 0.11
CA GLU A 144 -13.84 4.67 0.54
C GLU A 144 -12.88 4.94 -0.63
N CYS A 145 -13.17 4.38 -1.80
CA CYS A 145 -12.49 4.71 -3.05
C CYS A 145 -12.61 6.22 -3.36
N ASN A 146 -13.80 6.81 -3.22
CA ASN A 146 -14.00 8.24 -3.40
C ASN A 146 -13.29 9.09 -2.32
N LEU A 147 -13.25 8.61 -1.08
CA LEU A 147 -12.51 9.26 0.00
C LEU A 147 -11.01 9.29 -0.31
N LEU A 148 -10.45 8.16 -0.76
CA LEU A 148 -9.04 8.05 -1.12
C LEU A 148 -8.69 8.97 -2.30
N LYS A 149 -9.57 9.09 -3.30
CA LYS A 149 -9.39 10.02 -4.43
C LYS A 149 -9.28 11.48 -4.02
N LYS A 150 -10.10 11.92 -3.06
CA LYS A 150 -10.13 13.33 -2.59
C LYS A 150 -9.07 13.66 -1.55
N TRP A 151 -8.47 12.65 -0.94
CA TRP A 151 -7.53 12.83 0.16
C TRP A 151 -6.20 13.43 -0.34
N LYS A 152 -5.67 14.40 0.40
CA LYS A 152 -4.45 15.15 0.01
C LYS A 152 -3.21 14.76 0.83
N GLY A 153 -3.23 13.62 1.52
CA GLY A 153 -2.11 13.20 2.38
C GLY A 153 -2.19 13.71 3.82
N GLU A 154 -3.35 14.18 4.28
CA GLU A 154 -3.51 14.66 5.66
C GLU A 154 -3.46 13.50 6.67
N LEU A 155 -2.43 13.47 7.51
CA LEU A 155 -2.21 12.42 8.52
C LEU A 155 -3.33 12.30 9.56
N LYS A 156 -4.09 13.38 9.81
CA LYS A 156 -5.20 13.39 10.78
C LYS A 156 -6.38 12.52 10.33
N LEU A 157 -6.55 12.36 9.01
CA LEU A 157 -7.65 11.61 8.41
C LEU A 157 -7.28 10.14 8.19
N LEU A 158 -6.03 9.76 8.44
CA LEU A 158 -5.54 8.39 8.28
C LEU A 158 -6.34 7.34 9.07
N PRO A 159 -6.75 7.59 10.33
CA PRO A 159 -7.57 6.65 11.09
C PRO A 159 -8.98 6.43 10.52
N ASN A 160 -9.46 7.30 9.62
CA ASN A 160 -10.80 7.19 9.03
C ASN A 160 -10.85 6.18 7.89
N PHE A 161 -9.70 5.80 7.31
CA PHE A 161 -9.65 4.79 6.25
C PHE A 161 -9.81 3.39 6.85
N LYS A 162 -10.69 2.58 6.26
CA LYS A 162 -10.74 1.15 6.60
C LYS A 162 -9.71 0.43 5.77
N LEU A 163 -8.73 -0.15 6.44
CA LEU A 163 -7.69 -0.96 5.82
C LEU A 163 -8.17 -2.42 5.77
N CYS A 164 -8.12 -3.01 4.59
CA CYS A 164 -8.43 -4.41 4.35
C CYS A 164 -7.16 -5.15 3.92
N LYS A 165 -7.11 -6.45 4.21
CA LYS A 165 -6.00 -7.33 3.84
C LYS A 165 -6.36 -8.05 2.54
N PHE A 166 -5.55 -7.83 1.51
CA PHE A 166 -5.70 -8.49 0.21
C PHE A 166 -4.64 -9.57 0.06
N ARG A 167 -5.07 -10.82 -0.12
CA ARG A 167 -4.18 -11.96 -0.33
C ARG A 167 -4.13 -12.36 -1.79
N LYS A 168 -2.96 -12.79 -2.26
CA LYS A 168 -2.81 -13.28 -3.63
C LYS A 168 -3.77 -14.44 -3.96
N ALA A 169 -3.91 -15.39 -3.04
CA ALA A 169 -4.82 -16.52 -3.20
C ALA A 169 -6.29 -16.13 -3.42
N GLN A 170 -6.73 -14.97 -2.89
CA GLN A 170 -8.09 -14.47 -3.11
C GLN A 170 -8.26 -13.93 -4.52
N VAL A 171 -7.27 -13.20 -5.03
CA VAL A 171 -7.25 -12.69 -6.41
C VAL A 171 -7.23 -13.86 -7.39
N ASP A 172 -6.34 -14.83 -7.18
CA ASP A 172 -6.21 -16.02 -8.03
C ASP A 172 -7.51 -16.87 -8.05
N ALA A 173 -8.20 -16.96 -6.91
CA ALA A 173 -9.47 -17.68 -6.83
C ALA A 173 -10.59 -16.99 -7.60
N VAL A 174 -10.60 -15.65 -7.67
CA VAL A 174 -11.57 -14.89 -8.46
C VAL A 174 -11.29 -15.06 -9.95
N LEU A 175 -10.02 -14.96 -10.37
CA LEU A 175 -9.59 -15.18 -11.74
C LEU A 175 -10.01 -16.57 -12.25
N LYS A 176 -9.70 -17.63 -11.49
CA LYS A 176 -10.09 -19.01 -11.84
C LYS A 176 -11.60 -19.22 -11.93
N LYS A 177 -12.40 -18.48 -11.15
CA LYS A 177 -13.87 -18.55 -11.23
C LYS A 177 -14.38 -17.89 -12.50
N LYS A 178 -13.81 -16.75 -12.91
CA LYS A 178 -14.17 -16.10 -14.17
C LYS A 178 -13.82 -16.97 -15.38
N GLU A 179 -12.64 -17.57 -15.42
CA GLU A 179 -12.23 -18.50 -16.48
C GLU A 179 -13.23 -19.66 -16.65
N LYS A 180 -13.67 -20.24 -15.52
CA LYS A 180 -14.69 -21.32 -15.53
C LYS A 180 -16.06 -20.85 -15.99
N GLN A 181 -16.45 -19.61 -15.69
CA GLN A 181 -17.71 -19.02 -16.16
C GLN A 181 -17.66 -18.75 -17.66
N MET A 182 -16.57 -18.16 -18.17
CA MET A 182 -16.40 -17.93 -19.61
C MET A 182 -16.43 -19.23 -20.43
N HIS A 183 -15.84 -20.32 -19.92
CA HIS A 183 -15.95 -21.62 -20.58
C HIS A 183 -17.35 -22.21 -20.57
N LYS A 184 -18.20 -21.86 -19.59
CA LYS A 184 -19.58 -22.32 -19.52
C LYS A 184 -20.50 -21.51 -20.43
N ASP A 185 -20.31 -20.20 -20.49
CA ASP A 185 -21.09 -19.29 -21.34
C ASP A 185 -20.78 -19.50 -22.84
N ASN A 186 -19.53 -19.87 -23.18
CA ASN A 186 -19.15 -20.29 -24.54
C ASN A 186 -19.73 -21.66 -24.93
N ALA A 187 -19.89 -22.59 -23.98
CA ALA A 187 -20.52 -23.89 -24.25
C ALA A 187 -22.05 -23.79 -24.42
N GLU A 188 -22.70 -22.82 -23.76
CA GLU A 188 -24.14 -22.57 -23.93
C GLU A 188 -24.43 -21.80 -25.25
N THR A 189 -23.54 -20.91 -25.70
CA THR A 189 -23.68 -20.19 -26.98
C THR A 189 -23.41 -21.04 -28.23
N GLU A 190 -22.61 -22.12 -28.14
CA GLU A 190 -22.47 -23.11 -29.22
C GLU A 190 -23.69 -24.05 -29.37
N SER A 191 -24.56 -24.13 -28.35
CA SER A 191 -25.74 -25.00 -28.40
C SER A 191 -26.96 -24.40 -29.12
N VAL A 192 -27.00 -23.07 -29.31
CA VAL A 192 -28.14 -22.36 -29.94
C VAL A 192 -27.96 -22.17 -31.45
N ASN A 193 -26.75 -22.26 -31.99
CA ASN A 193 -26.48 -21.97 -33.41
C ASN A 193 -26.54 -23.20 -34.35
N ASN A 194 -26.88 -24.39 -33.84
CA ASN A 194 -26.96 -25.64 -34.63
C ASN A 194 -28.40 -26.08 -35.00
N GLN A 195 -29.39 -25.19 -34.90
CA GLN A 195 -30.78 -25.48 -35.29
C GLN A 195 -31.39 -24.46 -36.25
N THR A 196 -30.65 -23.96 -37.24
CA THR A 196 -31.27 -23.39 -38.46
C THR A 196 -30.29 -23.45 -39.61
N ASN A 197 -30.20 -24.58 -40.32
CA ASN A 197 -29.71 -24.67 -41.69
C ASN A 197 -30.24 -25.97 -42.29
N ASP A 198 -31.55 -25.98 -42.59
CA ASP A 198 -32.14 -26.97 -43.47
C ASP A 198 -33.09 -26.23 -44.42
N VAL A 199 -32.50 -25.57 -45.41
CA VAL A 199 -33.20 -25.15 -46.63
C VAL A 199 -32.69 -26.06 -47.73
N PRO A 200 -33.53 -26.92 -48.33
CA PRO A 200 -33.11 -27.79 -49.41
C PRO A 200 -32.82 -26.95 -50.65
N VAL A 201 -31.60 -27.03 -51.13
CA VAL A 201 -31.17 -26.50 -52.43
C VAL A 201 -31.70 -27.44 -53.51
N ASP A 202 -32.74 -27.02 -54.22
CA ASP A 202 -33.24 -27.72 -55.40
C ASP A 202 -32.46 -27.25 -56.63
N VAL A 203 -31.60 -28.12 -57.16
CA VAL A 203 -30.93 -27.97 -58.45
C VAL A 203 -31.42 -29.08 -59.35
N ASN A 204 -32.08 -28.69 -60.46
CA ASN A 204 -32.20 -29.34 -61.78
C ASN A 204 -33.46 -28.73 -62.45
N LYS A 205 -33.56 -28.38 -63.74
CA LYS A 205 -32.80 -28.73 -64.95
C LYS A 205 -33.22 -27.79 -66.10
N GLU A 206 -32.27 -27.58 -67.00
CA GLU A 206 -32.34 -27.20 -68.42
C GLU A 206 -33.72 -27.15 -69.11
N ASN A 207 -33.96 -26.12 -69.95
CA ASN A 207 -34.31 -26.31 -71.36
C ASN A 207 -34.22 -25.00 -72.18
N ALA A 208 -33.88 -25.18 -73.46
CA ALA A 208 -33.65 -24.20 -74.51
C ALA A 208 -34.91 -23.40 -74.90
N ASP A 209 -34.76 -22.22 -75.53
CA ASP A 209 -34.96 -22.01 -76.98
C ASP A 209 -35.03 -20.51 -77.38
N SER A 210 -34.57 -20.21 -78.61
CA SER A 210 -34.89 -19.07 -79.53
C SER A 210 -34.48 -17.61 -79.15
N MET A 211 -33.66 -16.90 -79.97
CA MET A 211 -34.00 -16.07 -81.18
C MET A 211 -34.90 -14.86 -80.82
N ASP A 212 -34.67 -13.58 -81.16
CA ASP A 212 -34.15 -12.87 -82.34
C ASP A 212 -33.68 -11.43 -81.92
N VAL A 213 -32.62 -10.84 -82.51
CA VAL A 213 -32.60 -9.76 -83.54
C VAL A 213 -33.45 -8.50 -83.25
N GLU A 214 -32.78 -7.39 -82.86
CA GLU A 214 -32.58 -6.14 -83.64
C GLU A 214 -31.64 -5.19 -82.88
#